data_AF-A0A496ZT45-F1
#
_entry.id   AF-A0A496ZT45-F1
#
_cell.length_a   1.000
_cell.length_b   1.000
_cell.length_c   1.000
_cell.angle_alpha   90.00
_cell.angle_beta   90.00
_cell.angle_gamma   90.00
#
_symmetry.space_group_name_H-M   'P 1'
#
loop_
_entity.id
_entity.type
_entity.pdbx_description
1 polymer ?
#
loop_
_entity_poly.entity_id
_entity_poly.type
_entity_poly.pdbx_seq_one_letter_code
_entity_poly.pdbx_strand_id
1 'polypeptide(L)'
;LNIPTSDITYSDIQGGYTGDGNINDDPIFVDAANGNYSLTWNSDDKSPCIDTGDPNQLYNDPDGTRADMGAFCAIEHRIDTVELPSPSVSNGWKWLSFPALDVVLDDADIAGVLLYDIMYPVLSSDLDNVEAETYTIEYNDQVEVWENDWRQFLRTEGFKFHMNNSATLDVCGFKEPDNTTISLAGNNVENWVGYWLEETQHVSDAFSEYWDGESINFIQHQSWSAVFWNNEWVYKMTAEQQPTISYGDMVIVKSRTVISNFSWANDTFAVQRSAFPETEYFSFEEQAEYTPIYVELNEANLPQEIGAFVNGICIGAAVVENPLAQINAYTINPLGDVVLELYYNSRCTNETISKYNCGTFENPNIVNQQINTAEDTNAWFVSLRGDSSIIPALEKVTLSNYPNPFNPTTTISYNIPKEGVVTLEIYNIKGQLVKQLVSGTQPEGYYDVVWNGKDDSGKQVSSGIYYYQITACGKSINKKMLMLK
;
A
#
# COMPACT_ATOMS: atom_id res chain seq x y z
N LEU A 1 17.83 -62.87 -16.70
CA LEU A 1 17.94 -61.77 -15.72
C LEU A 1 16.55 -61.20 -15.58
N ASN A 2 15.86 -61.51 -14.48
CA ASN A 2 14.62 -60.81 -14.13
C ASN A 2 15.03 -59.38 -13.78
N ILE A 3 14.61 -58.42 -14.60
CA ILE A 3 14.69 -57.01 -14.23
C ILE A 3 13.69 -56.85 -13.07
N PRO A 4 14.09 -56.36 -11.89
CA PRO A 4 13.14 -56.08 -10.83
C PRO A 4 12.14 -55.06 -11.39
N THR A 5 10.87 -55.42 -11.41
CA THR A 5 9.79 -54.44 -11.56
C THR A 5 9.91 -53.52 -10.36
N SER A 6 10.44 -52.31 -10.57
CA SER A 6 10.29 -51.25 -9.58
C SER A 6 8.79 -51.05 -9.39
N ASP A 7 8.30 -51.23 -8.17
CA ASP A 7 6.94 -50.82 -7.81
C ASP A 7 6.89 -49.29 -7.97
N ILE A 8 6.29 -48.83 -9.07
CA ILE A 8 6.05 -47.40 -9.31
C ILE A 8 4.78 -47.07 -8.53
N THR A 9 4.82 -46.11 -7.63
CA THR A 9 3.67 -45.71 -6.81
C THR A 9 3.53 -44.19 -6.83
N TYR A 10 2.30 -43.69 -6.77
CA TYR A 10 1.98 -42.25 -6.79
C TYR A 10 2.64 -41.52 -7.97
N SER A 11 2.44 -42.02 -9.18
CA SER A 11 2.88 -41.38 -10.42
C SER A 11 1.76 -41.34 -11.47
N ASP A 12 1.72 -40.29 -12.28
CA ASP A 12 0.88 -40.26 -13.48
C ASP A 12 1.67 -40.82 -14.67
N ILE A 13 1.29 -42.00 -15.12
CA ILE A 13 2.07 -42.76 -16.10
C ILE A 13 1.18 -43.40 -17.16
N GLN A 14 1.47 -43.05 -18.41
CA GLN A 14 0.79 -43.65 -19.53
C GLN A 14 1.16 -45.14 -19.67
N GLY A 15 0.15 -46.01 -19.71
CA GLY A 15 0.35 -47.45 -19.96
C GLY A 15 -0.02 -48.38 -18.81
N GLY A 16 -0.62 -47.85 -17.74
CA GLY A 16 -1.28 -48.67 -16.71
C GLY A 16 -0.33 -49.55 -15.91
N TYR A 17 0.87 -49.05 -15.59
CA TYR A 17 1.78 -49.80 -14.73
C TYR A 17 1.16 -50.00 -13.35
N THR A 18 1.39 -51.19 -12.80
CA THR A 18 0.84 -51.59 -11.50
C THR A 18 1.60 -50.92 -10.36
N GLY A 19 0.87 -50.39 -9.39
CA GLY A 19 1.38 -49.90 -8.11
C GLY A 19 0.39 -48.95 -7.45
N ASP A 20 0.56 -48.74 -6.14
CA ASP A 20 -0.38 -47.97 -5.33
C ASP A 20 -0.40 -46.50 -5.72
N GLY A 21 -1.61 -45.94 -5.90
CA GLY A 21 -1.82 -44.52 -6.11
C GLY A 21 -1.38 -43.96 -7.47
N ASN A 22 -0.96 -44.80 -8.42
CA ASN A 22 -0.73 -44.35 -9.78
C ASN A 22 -2.04 -43.94 -10.46
N ILE A 23 -1.96 -42.89 -11.28
CA ILE A 23 -3.03 -42.50 -12.19
C ILE A 23 -2.54 -42.63 -13.64
N ASN A 24 -3.48 -42.52 -14.57
CA ASN A 24 -3.24 -42.64 -16.01
C ASN A 24 -4.22 -41.69 -16.70
N ASP A 25 -4.10 -40.42 -16.37
CA ASP A 25 -4.92 -39.34 -16.87
C ASP A 25 -4.04 -38.38 -17.71
N ASP A 26 -4.66 -37.38 -18.35
CA ASP A 26 -3.88 -36.30 -18.95
C ASP A 26 -3.38 -35.39 -17.81
N PRO A 27 -2.07 -35.12 -17.68
CA PRO A 27 -1.57 -34.17 -16.68
C PRO A 27 -2.14 -32.76 -16.84
N ILE A 28 -2.73 -32.42 -17.99
CA ILE A 28 -3.26 -31.09 -18.30
C ILE A 28 -2.18 -30.03 -18.08
N PHE A 29 -1.15 -30.08 -18.93
CA PHE A 29 -0.08 -29.09 -18.88
C PHE A 29 -0.51 -27.76 -19.50
N VAL A 30 0.02 -26.65 -18.97
CA VAL A 30 -0.29 -25.29 -19.43
C VAL A 30 0.03 -25.11 -20.93
N ASP A 31 1.19 -25.57 -21.40
CA ASP A 31 1.54 -25.53 -22.84
C ASP A 31 2.64 -26.55 -23.20
N ALA A 32 2.27 -27.83 -23.20
CA ALA A 32 3.21 -28.92 -23.51
C ALA A 32 3.80 -28.83 -24.93
N ALA A 33 3.10 -28.18 -25.87
CA ALA A 33 3.55 -28.04 -27.25
C ALA A 33 4.79 -27.15 -27.37
N ASN A 34 4.92 -26.16 -26.48
CA ASN A 34 6.06 -25.26 -26.40
C ASN A 34 7.02 -25.58 -25.25
N GLY A 35 6.84 -26.72 -24.58
CA GLY A 35 7.74 -27.21 -23.53
C GLY A 35 7.39 -26.75 -22.11
N ASN A 36 6.21 -26.14 -21.91
CA ASN A 36 5.67 -25.83 -20.59
C ASN A 36 4.92 -27.05 -20.03
N TYR A 37 5.55 -27.74 -19.09
CA TYR A 37 5.01 -28.91 -18.41
C TYR A 37 4.53 -28.61 -16.97
N SER A 38 4.24 -27.34 -16.67
CA SER A 38 3.54 -26.97 -15.43
C SER A 38 2.10 -27.48 -15.48
N LEU A 39 1.59 -27.94 -14.35
CA LEU A 39 0.21 -28.43 -14.22
C LEU A 39 -0.77 -27.26 -14.26
N THR A 40 -1.85 -27.40 -15.04
CA THR A 40 -2.89 -26.36 -15.15
C THR A 40 -3.72 -26.31 -13.87
N TRP A 41 -3.91 -25.11 -13.32
CA TRP A 41 -4.88 -24.84 -12.27
C TRP A 41 -5.51 -23.46 -12.49
N ASN A 42 -6.71 -23.45 -13.07
CA ASN A 42 -7.52 -22.25 -13.27
C ASN A 42 -8.98 -22.52 -12.83
N SER A 43 -9.89 -21.57 -13.11
CA SER A 43 -11.31 -21.64 -12.73
C SER A 43 -12.10 -22.74 -13.44
N ASP A 44 -11.64 -23.16 -14.63
CA ASP A 44 -12.30 -24.15 -15.48
C ASP A 44 -11.67 -25.55 -15.38
N ASP A 45 -10.35 -25.62 -15.18
CA ASP A 45 -9.55 -26.85 -15.21
C ASP A 45 -8.56 -26.93 -14.03
N LYS A 46 -8.62 -28.03 -13.27
CA LYS A 46 -7.59 -28.44 -12.30
C LYS A 46 -6.96 -29.74 -12.76
N SER A 47 -5.65 -29.74 -12.95
CA SER A 47 -4.89 -30.95 -13.30
C SER A 47 -5.13 -32.08 -12.29
N PRO A 48 -5.30 -33.34 -12.75
CA PRO A 48 -5.46 -34.49 -11.87
C PRO A 48 -4.18 -34.84 -11.09
N CYS A 49 -3.04 -34.31 -11.51
CA CYS A 49 -1.75 -34.51 -10.86
C CYS A 49 -1.55 -33.62 -9.64
N ILE A 50 -2.47 -32.67 -9.39
CA ILE A 50 -2.37 -31.75 -8.26
C ILE A 50 -2.92 -32.40 -6.98
N ASP A 51 -2.17 -32.30 -5.88
CA ASP A 51 -2.45 -32.86 -4.55
C ASP A 51 -2.57 -34.40 -4.50
N THR A 52 -1.98 -35.13 -5.45
CA THR A 52 -2.25 -36.56 -5.65
C THR A 52 -1.03 -37.49 -5.54
N GLY A 53 0.15 -36.95 -5.21
CA GLY A 53 1.44 -37.63 -4.99
C GLY A 53 1.51 -38.54 -3.75
N ASP A 54 2.66 -38.76 -3.12
CA ASP A 54 2.72 -39.71 -1.99
C ASP A 54 1.92 -39.16 -0.76
N PRO A 55 0.98 -39.92 -0.15
CA PRO A 55 0.19 -39.47 0.99
C PRO A 55 0.98 -39.40 2.31
N ASN A 56 2.25 -39.81 2.33
CA ASN A 56 3.12 -39.65 3.47
C ASN A 56 3.48 -38.18 3.67
N GLN A 57 3.08 -37.63 4.83
CA GLN A 57 3.29 -36.23 5.22
C GLN A 57 4.75 -35.76 5.17
N LEU A 58 5.73 -36.67 5.16
CA LEU A 58 7.13 -36.33 4.96
C LEU A 58 7.41 -35.68 3.59
N TYR A 59 6.57 -35.99 2.59
CA TYR A 59 6.70 -35.53 1.22
C TYR A 59 5.66 -34.47 0.85
N ASN A 60 4.89 -33.99 1.82
CA ASN A 60 3.96 -32.88 1.60
C ASN A 60 4.72 -31.64 1.12
N ASP A 61 4.04 -30.81 0.35
CA ASP A 61 4.56 -29.51 -0.06
C ASP A 61 4.75 -28.60 1.18
N PRO A 62 5.55 -27.52 1.07
CA PRO A 62 5.84 -26.62 2.19
C PRO A 62 4.61 -26.00 2.88
N ASP A 63 3.50 -25.91 2.16
CA ASP A 63 2.19 -25.44 2.65
C ASP A 63 1.40 -26.51 3.43
N GLY A 64 1.90 -27.75 3.45
CA GLY A 64 1.32 -28.88 4.15
C GLY A 64 0.28 -29.67 3.35
N THR A 65 0.00 -29.32 2.09
CA THR A 65 -0.81 -30.16 1.20
C THR A 65 -0.04 -31.39 0.74
N ARG A 66 -0.75 -32.36 0.15
CA ARG A 66 -0.10 -33.56 -0.40
C ARG A 66 0.65 -33.14 -1.65
N ALA A 67 1.88 -33.63 -1.85
CA ALA A 67 2.64 -33.25 -3.03
C ALA A 67 1.93 -33.56 -4.35
N ASP A 68 2.20 -32.76 -5.38
CA ASP A 68 1.79 -33.02 -6.75
C ASP A 68 2.57 -34.20 -7.37
N MET A 69 1.96 -34.88 -8.34
CA MET A 69 2.65 -35.87 -9.17
C MET A 69 3.41 -35.16 -10.31
N GLY A 70 4.71 -34.96 -10.12
CA GLY A 70 5.57 -34.26 -11.08
C GLY A 70 6.96 -33.96 -10.52
N ALA A 71 7.83 -33.34 -11.32
CA ALA A 71 9.23 -33.07 -10.93
C ALA A 71 9.44 -31.75 -10.17
N PHE A 72 8.44 -30.86 -10.13
CA PHE A 72 8.52 -29.57 -9.46
C PHE A 72 7.54 -29.54 -8.30
N CYS A 73 8.07 -29.27 -7.09
CA CYS A 73 7.27 -28.92 -5.92
C CYS A 73 6.58 -27.59 -6.23
N ALA A 74 5.25 -27.56 -6.17
CA ALA A 74 4.52 -26.31 -6.17
C ALA A 74 4.74 -25.65 -4.81
N ILE A 75 5.49 -24.55 -4.79
CA ILE A 75 5.48 -23.63 -3.66
C ILE A 75 4.08 -22.99 -3.62
N GLU A 76 3.65 -22.46 -2.47
CA GLU A 76 2.36 -21.78 -2.28
C GLU A 76 2.00 -20.86 -3.47
N HIS A 77 1.10 -21.34 -4.33
CA HIS A 77 0.66 -20.69 -5.56
C HIS A 77 -0.66 -19.99 -5.28
N ARG A 78 -0.66 -18.65 -5.39
CA ARG A 78 -1.78 -17.79 -5.05
C ARG A 78 -2.57 -17.43 -6.30
N ILE A 79 -3.88 -17.24 -6.13
CA ILE A 79 -4.75 -16.61 -7.13
C ILE A 79 -5.38 -15.40 -6.45
N ASP A 80 -5.08 -14.22 -6.98
CA ASP A 80 -5.70 -12.95 -6.63
C ASP A 80 -6.60 -12.49 -7.76
N THR A 81 -7.79 -11.98 -7.44
CA THR A 81 -8.63 -11.30 -8.42
C THR A 81 -8.59 -9.81 -8.12
N VAL A 82 -8.13 -9.02 -9.10
CA VAL A 82 -8.06 -7.57 -9.02
C VAL A 82 -9.23 -6.98 -9.80
N GLU A 83 -10.07 -6.22 -9.10
CA GLU A 83 -11.19 -5.49 -9.70
C GLU A 83 -10.72 -4.15 -10.26
N LEU A 84 -10.92 -3.94 -11.57
CA LEU A 84 -10.61 -2.72 -12.28
C LEU A 84 -11.92 -2.02 -12.65
N PRO A 85 -12.38 -0.99 -11.93
CA PRO A 85 -13.69 -0.40 -12.17
C PRO A 85 -13.72 0.47 -13.44
N SER A 86 -14.93 0.68 -13.97
CA SER A 86 -15.18 1.58 -15.11
C SER A 86 -14.92 3.04 -14.71
N PRO A 87 -14.47 3.90 -15.64
CA PRO A 87 -14.30 5.34 -15.41
C PRO A 87 -15.51 6.05 -14.82
N SER A 88 -16.71 5.53 -15.07
CA SER A 88 -17.97 6.15 -14.68
C SER A 88 -18.30 6.12 -13.17
N VAL A 89 -17.54 5.37 -12.37
CA VAL A 89 -17.76 5.23 -10.92
C VAL A 89 -16.67 5.94 -10.10
N SER A 90 -15.45 6.04 -10.66
CA SER A 90 -14.31 6.84 -10.18
C SER A 90 -13.29 6.84 -11.32
N ASN A 91 -12.64 7.96 -11.60
CA ASN A 91 -12.21 8.29 -12.96
C ASN A 91 -10.96 7.53 -13.47
N GLY A 92 -11.19 6.41 -14.14
CA GLY A 92 -10.35 5.72 -15.14
C GLY A 92 -9.01 5.16 -14.66
N TRP A 93 -8.39 5.75 -13.66
CA TRP A 93 -7.05 5.44 -13.19
C TRP A 93 -7.11 4.53 -11.97
N LYS A 94 -6.23 3.52 -11.92
CA LYS A 94 -6.01 2.67 -10.74
C LYS A 94 -4.53 2.43 -10.51
N TRP A 95 -4.08 2.72 -9.30
CA TRP A 95 -2.68 2.53 -8.89
C TRP A 95 -2.58 1.19 -8.17
N LEU A 96 -1.80 0.26 -8.71
CA LEU A 96 -1.75 -1.14 -8.28
C LEU A 96 -0.32 -1.65 -8.29
N SER A 97 -0.05 -2.67 -7.49
CA SER A 97 1.09 -3.56 -7.65
C SER A 97 0.62 -5.01 -7.68
N PHE A 98 1.48 -5.91 -8.14
CA PHE A 98 1.16 -7.34 -8.22
C PHE A 98 2.16 -8.15 -7.40
N PRO A 99 1.97 -8.27 -6.07
CA PRO A 99 2.97 -8.93 -5.23
C PRO A 99 3.05 -10.44 -5.44
N ALA A 100 2.05 -11.05 -6.07
CA ALA A 100 2.11 -12.42 -6.57
C ALA A 100 2.09 -12.39 -8.10
N LEU A 101 3.10 -12.97 -8.74
CA LEU A 101 3.19 -13.09 -10.19
C LEU A 101 3.72 -14.46 -10.57
N ASP A 102 3.22 -14.99 -11.68
CA ASP A 102 3.77 -16.19 -12.27
C ASP A 102 5.12 -15.86 -12.93
N VAL A 103 6.08 -16.77 -12.81
CA VAL A 103 7.48 -16.57 -13.20
C VAL A 103 7.81 -17.38 -14.46
N VAL A 104 6.80 -17.71 -15.26
CA VAL A 104 6.95 -18.63 -16.39
C VAL A 104 7.86 -18.01 -17.46
N LEU A 105 9.13 -18.40 -17.37
CA LEU A 105 10.26 -18.41 -18.32
C LEU A 105 11.50 -17.61 -17.84
N ASP A 106 12.63 -18.32 -17.77
CA ASP A 106 14.03 -17.81 -17.78
C ASP A 106 14.41 -16.71 -16.75
N ASP A 107 14.51 -17.07 -15.46
CA ASP A 107 15.25 -16.31 -14.42
C ASP A 107 14.86 -14.82 -14.25
N ALA A 108 13.65 -14.41 -14.65
CA ALA A 108 13.12 -13.06 -14.50
C ALA A 108 11.63 -13.08 -14.09
N ASP A 109 11.17 -12.09 -13.30
CA ASP A 109 9.74 -11.90 -13.01
C ASP A 109 9.01 -11.47 -14.31
N ILE A 110 8.56 -12.46 -15.11
CA ILE A 110 7.84 -12.26 -16.37
C ILE A 110 6.40 -12.75 -16.19
N ALA A 111 5.46 -11.81 -16.06
CA ALA A 111 4.03 -12.10 -15.97
C ALA A 111 3.39 -12.12 -17.37
N GLY A 112 3.84 -13.04 -18.22
CA GLY A 112 3.54 -13.04 -19.66
C GLY A 112 2.06 -13.20 -20.05
N VAL A 113 1.21 -13.58 -19.10
CA VAL A 113 -0.24 -13.75 -19.30
C VAL A 113 -1.09 -12.77 -18.50
N LEU A 114 -0.48 -11.92 -17.65
CA LEU A 114 -1.21 -11.03 -16.74
C LEU A 114 -2.29 -10.25 -17.48
N LEU A 115 -1.89 -9.45 -18.47
CA LEU A 115 -2.82 -8.57 -19.16
C LEU A 115 -3.66 -9.26 -20.25
N TYR A 116 -3.51 -10.58 -20.45
CA TYR A 116 -4.09 -11.26 -21.61
C TYR A 116 -5.62 -11.13 -21.66
N ASP A 117 -6.29 -11.25 -20.51
CA ASP A 117 -7.75 -11.22 -20.41
C ASP A 117 -8.36 -9.84 -20.73
N ILE A 118 -7.62 -8.76 -20.46
CA ILE A 118 -8.09 -7.39 -20.71
C ILE A 118 -7.58 -6.81 -22.04
N MET A 119 -6.53 -7.40 -22.61
CA MET A 119 -5.99 -7.04 -23.93
C MET A 119 -6.56 -7.89 -25.08
N TYR A 120 -7.10 -9.08 -24.80
CA TYR A 120 -7.58 -10.02 -25.81
C TYR A 120 -9.09 -10.30 -25.69
N PRO A 121 -9.87 -10.19 -26.78
CA PRO A 121 -9.46 -9.83 -28.15
C PRO A 121 -8.96 -8.38 -28.20
N VAL A 122 -8.13 -8.03 -29.18
CA VAL A 122 -7.63 -6.66 -29.48
C VAL A 122 -8.77 -5.60 -29.66
N LEU A 123 -10.03 -6.04 -29.55
CA LEU A 123 -11.26 -5.26 -29.55
C LEU A 123 -11.87 -5.05 -28.15
N SER A 124 -11.29 -5.58 -27.07
CA SER A 124 -11.66 -5.18 -25.70
C SER A 124 -11.20 -3.75 -25.53
N SER A 125 -12.11 -2.81 -25.75
CA SER A 125 -11.93 -1.39 -25.46
C SER A 125 -11.90 -1.15 -23.95
N ASP A 126 -11.29 -2.05 -23.16
CA ASP A 126 -11.41 -2.08 -21.70
C ASP A 126 -10.18 -1.47 -21.05
N LEU A 127 -8.97 -1.74 -21.57
CA LEU A 127 -7.72 -1.10 -21.17
C LEU A 127 -7.33 -0.01 -22.18
N ASP A 128 -6.92 1.17 -21.70
CA ASP A 128 -6.35 2.23 -22.52
C ASP A 128 -4.82 2.17 -22.49
N ASN A 129 -4.24 2.31 -21.30
CA ASN A 129 -2.80 2.21 -21.09
C ASN A 129 -2.45 1.72 -19.67
N VAL A 130 -1.18 1.35 -19.50
CA VAL A 130 -0.55 1.08 -18.21
C VAL A 130 0.74 1.89 -18.12
N GLU A 131 0.86 2.74 -17.12
CA GLU A 131 2.10 3.46 -16.81
C GLU A 131 2.91 2.70 -15.76
N ALA A 132 4.22 2.63 -15.99
CA ALA A 132 5.24 2.23 -15.02
C ALA A 132 6.21 3.41 -14.80
N GLU A 133 7.13 3.29 -13.83
CA GLU A 133 8.06 4.38 -13.48
C GLU A 133 8.88 4.90 -14.68
N THR A 134 9.22 4.03 -15.63
CA THR A 134 10.16 4.37 -16.73
C THR A 134 9.61 4.11 -18.14
N TYR A 135 8.39 3.59 -18.27
CA TYR A 135 7.78 3.25 -19.55
C TYR A 135 6.24 3.23 -19.48
N THR A 136 5.59 3.26 -20.64
CA THR A 136 4.12 3.18 -20.76
C THR A 136 3.76 2.09 -21.76
N ILE A 137 2.85 1.19 -21.38
CA ILE A 137 2.26 0.20 -22.28
C ILE A 137 0.97 0.80 -22.83
N GLU A 138 0.91 1.03 -24.13
CA GLU A 138 -0.24 1.64 -24.80
C GLU A 138 -0.52 1.00 -26.17
N TYR A 139 -1.77 1.01 -26.60
CA TYR A 139 -2.16 0.47 -27.90
C TYR A 139 -1.99 1.52 -29.01
N ASN A 140 -1.19 1.20 -30.02
CA ASN A 140 -1.02 2.07 -31.18
C ASN A 140 -2.03 1.71 -32.29
N ASP A 141 -3.11 2.48 -32.35
CA ASP A 141 -4.18 2.33 -33.36
C ASP A 141 -3.70 2.40 -34.82
N GLN A 142 -2.57 3.06 -35.11
CA GLN A 142 -2.10 3.22 -36.48
C GLN A 142 -1.45 1.95 -37.03
N VAL A 143 -0.82 1.17 -36.15
CA VAL A 143 -0.10 -0.07 -36.48
C VAL A 143 -0.72 -1.31 -35.86
N GLU A 144 -1.82 -1.14 -35.12
CA GLU A 144 -2.61 -2.20 -34.47
C GLU A 144 -1.80 -3.09 -33.51
N VAL A 145 -0.85 -2.51 -32.76
CA VAL A 145 0.01 -3.22 -31.82
C VAL A 145 0.15 -2.48 -30.49
N TRP A 146 0.35 -3.23 -29.41
CA TRP A 146 0.77 -2.68 -28.12
C TRP A 146 2.26 -2.33 -28.15
N GLU A 147 2.60 -1.13 -27.69
CA GLU A 147 3.97 -0.66 -27.53
C GLU A 147 4.56 -1.08 -26.17
N ASN A 148 5.89 -1.22 -26.11
CA ASN A 148 6.66 -1.72 -24.96
C ASN A 148 6.33 -3.18 -24.55
N ASP A 149 7.17 -3.76 -23.67
CA ASP A 149 7.02 -5.17 -23.28
C ASP A 149 5.98 -5.31 -22.17
N TRP A 150 4.75 -5.63 -22.56
CA TRP A 150 3.62 -5.90 -21.68
C TRP A 150 3.72 -7.21 -20.88
N ARG A 151 4.89 -7.87 -20.88
CA ARG A 151 5.13 -9.13 -20.15
C ARG A 151 6.07 -8.95 -18.96
N GLN A 152 6.71 -7.79 -18.80
CA GLN A 152 7.69 -7.53 -17.74
C GLN A 152 7.04 -6.78 -16.58
N PHE A 153 6.47 -7.52 -15.63
CA PHE A 153 5.94 -6.98 -14.39
C PHE A 153 6.77 -7.50 -13.22
N LEU A 154 7.26 -6.59 -12.39
CA LEU A 154 7.99 -6.93 -11.17
C LEU A 154 7.06 -6.89 -9.97
N ARG A 155 7.18 -7.89 -9.07
CA ARG A 155 6.31 -8.02 -7.89
C ARG A 155 6.48 -6.88 -6.86
N THR A 156 7.58 -6.14 -6.98
CA THR A 156 7.95 -5.03 -6.08
C THR A 156 7.67 -3.65 -6.67
N GLU A 157 7.24 -3.57 -7.93
CA GLU A 157 6.97 -2.31 -8.63
C GLU A 157 5.47 -1.93 -8.59
N GLY A 158 5.22 -0.63 -8.72
CA GLY A 158 3.88 -0.08 -8.89
C GLY A 158 3.57 0.29 -10.33
N PHE A 159 2.29 0.24 -10.67
CA PHE A 159 1.75 0.52 -12.00
C PHE A 159 0.48 1.37 -11.88
N LYS A 160 0.21 2.20 -12.88
CA LYS A 160 -1.06 2.93 -13.00
C LYS A 160 -1.80 2.44 -14.24
N PHE A 161 -3.01 1.94 -14.06
CA PHE A 161 -3.86 1.46 -15.13
C PHE A 161 -4.87 2.53 -15.51
N HIS A 162 -4.95 2.87 -16.79
CA HIS A 162 -6.05 3.65 -17.34
C HIS A 162 -7.03 2.72 -18.04
N MET A 163 -8.23 2.59 -17.49
CA MET A 163 -9.30 1.73 -17.97
C MET A 163 -10.30 2.53 -18.79
N ASN A 164 -10.78 1.96 -19.89
CA ASN A 164 -11.91 2.44 -20.68
C ASN A 164 -13.25 1.83 -20.20
N ASN A 165 -13.23 0.58 -19.73
CA ASN A 165 -14.38 -0.11 -19.13
C ASN A 165 -13.96 -0.88 -17.87
N SER A 166 -14.94 -1.29 -17.05
CA SER A 166 -14.67 -2.17 -15.92
C SER A 166 -14.23 -3.55 -16.40
N ALA A 167 -13.20 -4.11 -15.77
CA ALA A 167 -12.72 -5.46 -16.01
C ALA A 167 -12.28 -6.12 -14.70
N THR A 168 -12.03 -7.42 -14.76
CA THR A 168 -11.39 -8.18 -13.69
C THR A 168 -10.09 -8.76 -14.23
N LEU A 169 -9.07 -8.78 -13.38
CA LEU A 169 -7.76 -9.31 -13.71
C LEU A 169 -7.43 -10.42 -12.71
N ASP A 170 -7.39 -11.66 -13.18
CA ASP A 170 -6.94 -12.79 -12.37
C ASP A 170 -5.42 -12.88 -12.43
N VAL A 171 -4.81 -12.80 -11.25
CA VAL A 171 -3.37 -12.78 -11.04
C VAL A 171 -3.00 -14.07 -10.34
N CYS A 172 -2.35 -14.97 -11.05
CA CYS A 172 -1.83 -16.21 -10.49
C CYS A 172 -0.32 -16.12 -10.31
N GLY A 173 0.22 -16.74 -9.25
CA GLY A 173 1.66 -16.91 -9.11
C GLY A 173 2.17 -16.99 -7.68
N PHE A 174 3.47 -16.72 -7.51
CA PHE A 174 4.14 -16.83 -6.22
C PHE A 174 4.28 -15.46 -5.56
N LYS A 175 3.80 -15.35 -4.32
CA LYS A 175 3.92 -14.14 -3.51
C LYS A 175 5.40 -13.78 -3.29
N GLU A 176 5.70 -12.50 -3.40
CA GLU A 176 6.97 -11.93 -3.01
C GLU A 176 7.23 -12.16 -1.50
N PRO A 177 8.42 -12.66 -1.12
CA PRO A 177 8.75 -12.85 0.29
C PRO A 177 8.66 -11.57 1.12
N ASP A 178 8.11 -11.68 2.33
CA ASP A 178 7.96 -10.52 3.22
C ASP A 178 9.28 -9.82 3.58
N ASN A 179 10.39 -10.55 3.52
CA ASN A 179 11.73 -10.04 3.79
C ASN A 179 12.48 -9.54 2.55
N THR A 180 11.80 -9.43 1.41
CA THR A 180 12.36 -8.86 0.19
C THR A 180 12.87 -7.44 0.43
N THR A 181 14.02 -7.14 -0.17
CA THR A 181 14.65 -5.83 -0.12
C THR A 181 14.83 -5.28 -1.52
N ILE A 182 14.53 -3.99 -1.71
CA ILE A 182 14.79 -3.26 -2.95
C ILE A 182 15.67 -2.04 -2.71
N SER A 183 16.17 -1.43 -3.78
CA SER A 183 16.88 -0.16 -3.71
C SER A 183 15.96 0.99 -4.11
N LEU A 184 15.87 2.02 -3.27
CA LEU A 184 15.24 3.28 -3.62
C LEU A 184 16.29 4.31 -4.03
N ALA A 185 16.11 4.90 -5.20
CA ALA A 185 16.90 6.00 -5.70
C ALA A 185 16.66 7.27 -4.88
N GLY A 186 17.77 7.95 -4.53
CA GLY A 186 17.80 9.20 -3.77
C GLY A 186 17.69 10.45 -4.65
N ASN A 187 17.96 11.62 -4.06
CA ASN A 187 17.87 12.93 -4.72
C ASN A 187 16.45 13.34 -5.14
N ASN A 188 15.44 12.87 -4.41
CA ASN A 188 14.01 13.16 -4.62
C ASN A 188 13.47 12.73 -6.00
N VAL A 189 14.10 11.75 -6.65
CA VAL A 189 13.48 11.10 -7.81
C VAL A 189 12.35 10.18 -7.32
N GLU A 190 11.41 9.92 -8.21
CA GLU A 190 10.31 8.99 -7.94
C GLU A 190 10.82 7.56 -7.85
N ASN A 191 10.17 6.79 -6.99
CA ASN A 191 10.32 5.35 -6.89
C ASN A 191 8.91 4.79 -6.79
N TRP A 192 8.47 4.00 -7.77
CA TRP A 192 7.13 3.44 -7.80
C TRP A 192 7.15 2.06 -7.12
N VAL A 193 6.79 2.03 -5.85
CA VAL A 193 6.99 0.87 -4.98
C VAL A 193 5.66 0.18 -4.70
N GLY A 194 5.61 -1.12 -4.99
CA GLY A 194 4.49 -1.99 -4.61
C GLY A 194 4.54 -2.42 -3.15
N TYR A 195 3.39 -2.75 -2.58
CA TYR A 195 3.26 -3.23 -1.21
C TYR A 195 2.93 -4.72 -1.17
N TRP A 196 3.86 -5.53 -0.64
CA TRP A 196 3.81 -7.00 -0.72
C TRP A 196 3.51 -7.73 0.60
N LEU A 197 3.31 -7.02 1.71
CA LEU A 197 2.89 -7.65 2.97
C LEU A 197 1.36 -7.86 2.98
N GLU A 198 0.88 -8.94 3.61
CA GLU A 198 -0.56 -9.23 3.70
C GLU A 198 -1.27 -8.23 4.61
N GLU A 199 -0.57 -7.84 5.67
CA GLU A 199 -1.08 -6.98 6.72
C GLU A 199 -1.20 -5.55 6.21
N THR A 200 -2.40 -4.99 6.21
CA THR A 200 -2.57 -3.55 6.01
C THR A 200 -1.95 -2.77 7.17
N GLN A 201 -1.21 -1.71 6.87
CA GLN A 201 -0.49 -0.92 7.88
C GLN A 201 -0.80 0.56 7.75
N HIS A 202 -0.74 1.30 8.86
CA HIS A 202 -0.63 2.76 8.78
C HIS A 202 0.67 3.12 8.04
N VAL A 203 0.62 4.16 7.22
CA VAL A 203 1.79 4.56 6.41
C VAL A 203 3.03 4.86 7.28
N SER A 204 2.84 5.47 8.46
CA SER A 204 3.93 5.76 9.39
C SER A 204 4.60 4.52 9.99
N ASP A 205 3.83 3.43 10.08
CA ASP A 205 4.29 2.17 10.62
C ASP A 205 5.01 1.37 9.52
N ALA A 206 4.44 1.31 8.32
CA ALA A 206 5.01 0.66 7.14
C ALA A 206 6.41 1.21 6.79
N PHE A 207 6.59 2.53 6.92
CA PHE A 207 7.85 3.24 6.68
C PHE A 207 8.64 3.54 7.95
N SER A 208 8.34 2.90 9.09
CA SER A 208 8.84 3.32 10.40
C SER A 208 10.36 3.41 10.53
N GLU A 209 11.12 2.60 9.79
CA GLU A 209 12.60 2.67 9.73
C GLU A 209 13.11 3.96 9.07
N TYR A 210 12.33 4.53 8.14
CA TYR A 210 12.70 5.67 7.30
C TYR A 210 11.86 6.93 7.57
N TRP A 211 10.94 6.90 8.54
CA TRP A 211 9.96 7.97 8.85
C TRP A 211 10.56 9.23 9.53
N ASP A 212 11.85 9.47 9.38
CA ASP A 212 12.60 10.56 10.03
C ASP A 212 12.50 11.90 9.29
N GLY A 213 12.09 11.90 8.01
CA GLY A 213 12.04 13.08 7.14
C GLY A 213 13.35 13.44 6.43
N GLU A 214 14.45 12.80 6.83
CA GLU A 214 15.80 12.93 6.27
C GLU A 214 16.10 11.82 5.25
N SER A 215 15.50 10.64 5.43
CA SER A 215 15.61 9.48 4.54
C SER A 215 14.59 9.58 3.42
N ILE A 216 13.30 9.51 3.77
CA ILE A 216 12.17 9.78 2.87
C ILE A 216 11.47 11.07 3.27
N ASN A 217 10.91 11.79 2.31
CA ASN A 217 10.26 13.07 2.56
C ASN A 217 8.93 13.26 1.81
N PHE A 218 8.58 12.35 0.92
CA PHE A 218 7.34 12.43 0.16
C PHE A 218 6.87 11.02 -0.20
N ILE A 219 5.59 10.77 0.04
CA ILE A 219 4.89 9.54 -0.32
C ILE A 219 3.56 9.96 -0.95
N GLN A 220 3.24 9.35 -2.07
CA GLN A 220 2.00 9.60 -2.79
C GLN A 220 1.31 8.27 -3.11
N HIS A 221 0.03 8.22 -2.84
CA HIS A 221 -0.87 7.11 -3.12
C HIS A 221 -2.06 7.66 -3.91
N GLN A 222 -2.80 6.84 -4.66
CA GLN A 222 -3.92 7.31 -5.48
C GLN A 222 -4.91 8.23 -4.72
N SER A 223 -5.19 7.92 -3.45
CA SER A 223 -6.23 8.60 -2.66
C SER A 223 -5.72 9.54 -1.56
N TRP A 224 -4.41 9.56 -1.30
CA TRP A 224 -3.80 10.31 -0.20
C TRP A 224 -2.31 10.54 -0.43
N SER A 225 -1.71 11.51 0.25
CA SER A 225 -0.26 11.70 0.26
C SER A 225 0.24 11.94 1.68
N ALA A 226 1.54 11.76 1.87
CA ALA A 226 2.25 12.13 3.07
C ALA A 226 3.53 12.89 2.69
N VAL A 227 3.75 14.05 3.28
CA VAL A 227 4.86 14.94 2.94
C VAL A 227 5.55 15.42 4.21
N PHE A 228 6.88 15.37 4.24
CA PHE A 228 7.65 15.87 5.36
C PHE A 228 7.97 17.36 5.17
N TRP A 229 7.31 18.19 5.96
CA TRP A 229 7.34 19.65 5.82
C TRP A 229 7.45 20.33 7.18
N ASN A 230 8.36 21.30 7.30
CA ASN A 230 8.66 22.00 8.57
C ASN A 230 8.90 21.06 9.77
N ASN A 231 9.69 20.01 9.56
CA ASN A 231 10.03 18.96 10.54
C ASN A 231 8.85 18.09 11.01
N GLU A 232 7.72 18.14 10.31
CA GLU A 232 6.55 17.31 10.60
C GLU A 232 6.06 16.58 9.36
N TRP A 233 5.48 15.40 9.55
CA TRP A 233 4.80 14.68 8.47
C TRP A 233 3.38 15.21 8.36
N VAL A 234 3.03 15.73 7.18
CA VAL A 234 1.70 16.19 6.80
C VAL A 234 1.04 15.19 5.88
N TYR A 235 -0.13 14.68 6.26
CA TYR A 235 -0.87 13.69 5.48
C TYR A 235 -2.38 13.81 5.71
N LYS A 236 -3.15 13.30 4.75
CA LYS A 236 -4.62 13.23 4.84
C LYS A 236 -5.03 12.39 6.06
N MET A 237 -5.90 12.92 6.92
CA MET A 237 -6.49 12.19 8.04
C MET A 237 -8.00 12.43 8.06
N THR A 238 -8.77 11.38 8.39
CA THR A 238 -10.19 11.53 8.76
C THR A 238 -10.31 11.67 10.27
N ALA A 239 -11.53 11.87 10.79
CA ALA A 239 -11.76 11.91 12.23
C ALA A 239 -11.44 10.55 12.91
N GLU A 240 -11.47 9.46 12.14
CA GLU A 240 -11.39 8.09 12.66
C GLU A 240 -10.18 7.30 12.16
N GLN A 241 -9.53 7.72 11.05
CA GLN A 241 -8.54 6.93 10.35
C GLN A 241 -7.34 7.75 9.86
N GLN A 242 -6.16 7.16 10.02
CA GLN A 242 -4.91 7.57 9.37
C GLN A 242 -4.76 6.84 8.03
N PRO A 243 -3.98 7.37 7.06
CA PRO A 243 -3.79 6.71 5.79
C PRO A 243 -3.07 5.38 5.99
N THR A 244 -3.55 4.36 5.28
CA THR A 244 -2.97 3.02 5.29
C THR A 244 -2.46 2.63 3.92
N ILE A 245 -1.57 1.64 3.90
CA ILE A 245 -1.14 0.90 2.72
C ILE A 245 -1.45 -0.58 2.93
N SER A 246 -1.94 -1.25 1.89
CA SER A 246 -2.50 -2.60 1.92
C SER A 246 -1.88 -3.47 0.82
N TYR A 247 -1.98 -4.79 0.95
CA TYR A 247 -1.52 -5.73 -0.08
C TYR A 247 -2.02 -5.33 -1.48
N GLY A 248 -1.09 -5.21 -2.44
CA GLY A 248 -1.40 -4.82 -3.82
C GLY A 248 -1.55 -3.32 -4.05
N ASP A 249 -1.47 -2.48 -3.02
CA ASP A 249 -1.36 -1.04 -3.19
C ASP A 249 0.04 -0.68 -3.70
N MET A 250 0.14 0.41 -4.46
CA MET A 250 1.42 1.02 -4.79
C MET A 250 1.50 2.45 -4.29
N VAL A 251 2.72 2.90 -4.04
CA VAL A 251 3.03 4.28 -3.67
C VAL A 251 4.23 4.82 -4.44
N ILE A 252 4.19 6.10 -4.76
CA ILE A 252 5.34 6.83 -5.26
C ILE A 252 6.09 7.42 -4.06
N VAL A 253 7.36 7.06 -3.90
CA VAL A 253 8.21 7.53 -2.80
C VAL A 253 9.34 8.38 -3.35
N LYS A 254 9.54 9.58 -2.79
CA LYS A 254 10.76 10.37 -3.02
C LYS A 254 11.63 10.30 -1.78
N SER A 255 12.89 9.93 -1.99
CA SER A 255 13.89 9.80 -0.93
C SER A 255 15.00 10.83 -1.13
N ARG A 256 15.51 11.42 -0.03
CA ARG A 256 16.61 12.40 -0.11
C ARG A 256 17.93 11.70 -0.38
N THR A 257 18.13 10.52 0.21
CA THR A 257 19.33 9.69 0.09
C THR A 257 18.98 8.34 -0.53
N VAL A 258 19.98 7.67 -1.13
CA VAL A 258 19.78 6.31 -1.65
C VAL A 258 19.56 5.34 -0.49
N ILE A 259 18.51 4.54 -0.58
CA ILE A 259 18.20 3.47 0.41
C ILE A 259 18.44 2.13 -0.28
N SER A 260 19.57 1.47 -0.01
CA SER A 260 19.97 0.28 -0.78
C SER A 260 19.26 -1.02 -0.40
N ASN A 261 18.69 -1.10 0.80
CA ASN A 261 18.02 -2.31 1.32
C ASN A 261 16.67 -1.94 1.93
N PHE A 262 15.85 -1.19 1.20
CA PHE A 262 14.50 -0.87 1.64
C PHE A 262 13.69 -2.15 1.79
N SER A 263 13.04 -2.32 2.93
CA SER A 263 12.04 -3.36 3.16
C SER A 263 10.86 -2.77 3.93
N TRP A 264 9.66 -3.27 3.68
CA TRP A 264 8.49 -2.90 4.47
C TRP A 264 8.65 -3.36 5.92
N ALA A 265 8.26 -2.52 6.87
CA ALA A 265 8.26 -2.89 8.27
C ALA A 265 7.31 -4.06 8.52
N ASN A 266 7.84 -5.25 8.75
CA ASN A 266 7.05 -6.45 9.05
C ASN A 266 6.90 -6.63 10.56
N ASP A 267 6.60 -5.55 11.30
CA ASP A 267 6.62 -5.53 12.75
C ASP A 267 5.43 -4.92 13.47
N THR A 268 4.36 -4.74 12.73
CA THR A 268 3.18 -3.96 13.12
C THR A 268 1.93 -4.86 13.07
N PHE A 269 0.81 -4.36 13.60
CA PHE A 269 -0.45 -5.09 13.50
C PHE A 269 -1.17 -4.73 12.21
N ALA A 270 -1.86 -5.71 11.63
CA ALA A 270 -2.86 -5.44 10.61
C ALA A 270 -3.92 -4.47 11.15
N VAL A 271 -4.06 -3.33 10.47
CA VAL A 271 -5.14 -2.36 10.70
C VAL A 271 -6.19 -2.49 9.61
N GLN A 272 -7.36 -1.86 9.80
CA GLN A 272 -8.34 -1.79 8.71
C GLN A 272 -7.88 -0.79 7.65
N ARG A 273 -8.08 -1.13 6.38
CA ARG A 273 -7.79 -0.24 5.25
C ARG A 273 -8.56 1.07 5.43
N SER A 274 -7.84 2.18 5.31
CA SER A 274 -8.43 3.50 5.34
C SER A 274 -9.33 3.70 4.13
N ALA A 275 -10.55 4.17 4.36
CA ALA A 275 -11.47 4.58 3.31
C ALA A 275 -11.75 6.07 3.46
N PHE A 276 -11.41 6.85 2.44
CA PHE A 276 -11.66 8.29 2.43
C PHE A 276 -13.00 8.55 1.72
N PRO A 277 -13.89 9.37 2.32
CA PRO A 277 -15.17 9.67 1.71
C PRO A 277 -15.01 10.44 0.39
N GLU A 278 -15.83 10.08 -0.59
CA GLU A 278 -15.93 10.74 -1.89
C GLU A 278 -16.84 11.96 -1.83
N THR A 279 -16.60 12.93 -2.70
CA THR A 279 -17.40 14.16 -2.78
C THR A 279 -18.70 13.94 -3.54
N GLU A 280 -19.78 14.53 -3.04
CA GLU A 280 -21.12 14.51 -3.65
C GLU A 280 -21.41 15.81 -4.43
N TYR A 281 -20.83 16.94 -4.03
CA TYR A 281 -21.16 18.27 -4.58
C TYR A 281 -20.15 18.75 -5.62
N PHE A 282 -18.90 18.33 -5.49
CA PHE A 282 -17.86 18.59 -6.45
C PHE A 282 -17.50 17.33 -7.23
N SER A 283 -17.41 17.46 -8.55
CA SER A 283 -17.01 16.38 -9.47
C SER A 283 -15.86 16.85 -10.33
N PHE A 284 -14.88 15.98 -10.55
CA PHE A 284 -13.69 16.24 -11.36
C PHE A 284 -13.28 14.96 -12.10
N GLU A 285 -12.41 15.11 -13.09
CA GLU A 285 -11.82 14.01 -13.86
C GLU A 285 -10.41 13.75 -13.29
N GLU A 286 -10.18 12.57 -12.71
CA GLU A 286 -8.83 12.14 -12.29
C GLU A 286 -7.87 12.00 -13.49
N GLN A 287 -6.59 12.23 -13.27
CA GLN A 287 -5.54 12.00 -14.25
C GLN A 287 -4.48 11.09 -13.61
N ALA A 288 -3.52 10.63 -14.42
CA ALA A 288 -2.40 9.81 -13.96
C ALA A 288 -1.61 10.46 -12.82
N GLU A 289 -1.56 11.79 -12.79
CA GLU A 289 -0.75 12.57 -11.87
C GLU A 289 -1.58 13.66 -11.21
N TYR A 290 -1.33 13.87 -9.92
CA TYR A 290 -1.92 14.97 -9.17
C TYR A 290 -0.86 15.64 -8.29
N THR A 291 -1.08 16.91 -7.97
CA THR A 291 -0.33 17.62 -6.94
C THR A 291 -1.23 17.78 -5.71
N PRO A 292 -0.86 17.25 -4.52
CA PRO A 292 -1.65 17.44 -3.31
C PRO A 292 -1.70 18.91 -2.88
N ILE A 293 -2.90 19.40 -2.57
CA ILE A 293 -3.13 20.69 -1.95
C ILE A 293 -3.64 20.45 -0.53
N TYR A 294 -2.81 20.74 0.47
CA TYR A 294 -3.18 20.75 1.86
C TYR A 294 -3.80 22.09 2.23
N VAL A 295 -5.06 22.09 2.66
CA VAL A 295 -5.80 23.29 3.03
C VAL A 295 -6.14 23.24 4.51
N GLU A 296 -5.52 24.14 5.27
CA GLU A 296 -5.85 24.37 6.67
C GLU A 296 -7.07 25.30 6.77
N LEU A 297 -8.12 24.79 7.41
CA LEU A 297 -9.43 25.39 7.55
C LEU A 297 -9.65 25.93 8.98
N ASN A 298 -10.62 26.82 9.11
CA ASN A 298 -11.07 27.33 10.40
C ASN A 298 -11.95 26.28 11.10
N GLU A 299 -11.44 25.69 12.18
CA GLU A 299 -12.11 24.66 12.98
C GLU A 299 -13.50 25.09 13.49
N ALA A 300 -13.70 26.39 13.73
CA ALA A 300 -15.00 26.91 14.19
C ALA A 300 -16.08 26.92 13.09
N ASN A 301 -15.72 26.72 11.82
CA ASN A 301 -16.63 26.79 10.68
C ASN A 301 -16.15 25.91 9.51
N LEU A 302 -16.03 24.61 9.74
CA LEU A 302 -15.65 23.66 8.71
C LEU A 302 -16.75 23.53 7.63
N PRO A 303 -16.40 23.62 6.33
CA PRO A 303 -17.29 23.19 5.25
C PRO A 303 -17.46 21.67 5.27
N GLN A 304 -18.38 21.16 4.45
CA GLN A 304 -18.53 19.72 4.21
C GLN A 304 -17.63 19.23 3.09
N GLU A 305 -17.46 20.04 2.05
CA GLU A 305 -16.55 19.74 0.95
C GLU A 305 -15.79 20.99 0.55
N ILE A 306 -14.61 20.76 0.00
CA ILE A 306 -13.78 21.77 -0.63
C ILE A 306 -13.39 21.30 -2.03
N GLY A 307 -13.59 22.18 -3.02
CA GLY A 307 -13.16 21.96 -4.40
C GLY A 307 -12.08 22.96 -4.81
N ALA A 308 -11.12 22.51 -5.62
CA ALA A 308 -10.13 23.33 -6.29
C ALA A 308 -10.52 23.52 -7.76
N PHE A 309 -10.46 24.76 -8.25
CA PHE A 309 -10.90 25.12 -9.59
C PHE A 309 -9.86 25.94 -10.33
N VAL A 310 -9.71 25.67 -11.62
CA VAL A 310 -8.94 26.51 -12.54
C VAL A 310 -9.83 26.86 -13.73
N ASN A 311 -9.98 28.16 -14.01
CA ASN A 311 -10.84 28.66 -15.09
C ASN A 311 -12.29 28.12 -15.05
N GLY A 312 -12.81 27.82 -13.85
CA GLY A 312 -14.16 27.27 -13.63
C GLY A 312 -14.28 25.75 -13.81
N ILE A 313 -13.19 25.05 -14.10
CA ILE A 313 -13.12 23.59 -14.16
C ILE A 313 -12.64 23.08 -12.80
N CYS A 314 -13.37 22.13 -12.19
CA CYS A 314 -12.94 21.49 -10.97
C CYS A 314 -11.77 20.54 -11.28
N ILE A 315 -10.62 20.77 -10.66
CA ILE A 315 -9.41 19.98 -10.85
C ILE A 315 -9.18 19.01 -9.68
N GLY A 316 -10.10 18.93 -8.72
CA GLY A 316 -9.97 18.09 -7.55
C GLY A 316 -10.85 18.59 -6.41
N ALA A 317 -11.33 17.67 -5.57
CA ALA A 317 -12.11 18.01 -4.39
C ALA A 317 -11.90 17.02 -3.24
N ALA A 318 -12.33 17.40 -2.04
CA ALA A 318 -12.26 16.55 -0.86
C ALA A 318 -13.42 16.83 0.11
N VAL A 319 -13.91 15.78 0.76
CA VAL A 319 -14.77 15.88 1.94
C VAL A 319 -13.93 16.36 3.13
N VAL A 320 -14.52 17.25 3.93
CA VAL A 320 -13.86 17.91 5.06
C VAL A 320 -14.42 17.37 6.37
N GLU A 321 -13.62 16.56 7.04
CA GLU A 321 -13.94 16.02 8.37
C GLU A 321 -13.06 16.59 9.48
N ASN A 322 -11.94 17.20 9.10
CA ASN A 322 -10.96 17.80 9.99
C ASN A 322 -10.55 19.20 9.51
N PRO A 323 -9.93 20.02 10.37
CA PRO A 323 -9.39 21.33 9.98
C PRO A 323 -8.22 21.29 8.98
N LEU A 324 -7.75 20.12 8.56
CA LEU A 324 -6.79 19.97 7.48
C LEU A 324 -7.38 19.05 6.43
N ALA A 325 -7.68 19.59 5.25
CA ALA A 325 -8.15 18.84 4.11
C ALA A 325 -7.00 18.63 3.11
N GLN A 326 -6.97 17.50 2.43
CA GLN A 326 -6.08 17.26 1.29
C GLN A 326 -6.93 17.08 0.03
N ILE A 327 -6.69 17.92 -0.97
CA ILE A 327 -7.26 17.81 -2.32
C ILE A 327 -6.20 17.19 -3.23
N ASN A 328 -6.55 16.13 -3.95
CA ASN A 328 -5.73 15.64 -5.05
C ASN A 328 -6.06 16.49 -6.28
N ALA A 329 -5.18 17.43 -6.63
CA ALA A 329 -5.43 18.37 -7.72
C ALA A 329 -4.71 17.94 -9.01
N TYR A 330 -5.47 17.71 -10.08
CA TYR A 330 -4.98 17.31 -11.40
C TYR A 330 -4.61 18.56 -12.20
N THR A 331 -3.34 18.97 -12.08
CA THR A 331 -2.84 20.30 -12.43
C THR A 331 -2.34 20.43 -13.86
N ILE A 332 -2.23 19.34 -14.62
CA ILE A 332 -1.63 19.33 -15.96
C ILE A 332 -2.47 20.13 -16.96
N ASN A 333 -3.80 20.03 -16.88
CA ASN A 333 -4.71 20.75 -17.77
C ASN A 333 -6.10 20.90 -17.11
N PRO A 334 -6.63 22.13 -16.94
CA PRO A 334 -6.09 23.42 -17.39
C PRO A 334 -5.00 24.02 -16.49
N LEU A 335 -4.08 24.77 -17.10
CA LEU A 335 -3.12 25.62 -16.39
C LEU A 335 -3.76 26.95 -15.97
N GLY A 336 -3.44 27.43 -14.77
CA GLY A 336 -3.88 28.73 -14.28
C GLY A 336 -3.83 28.87 -12.77
N ASP A 337 -4.44 29.93 -12.27
CA ASP A 337 -4.52 30.19 -10.85
C ASP A 337 -5.68 29.41 -10.23
N VAL A 338 -5.42 28.77 -9.09
CA VAL A 338 -6.42 27.97 -8.38
C VAL A 338 -7.35 28.87 -7.59
N VAL A 339 -8.65 28.56 -7.63
CA VAL A 339 -9.70 29.12 -6.79
C VAL A 339 -10.27 27.99 -5.93
N LEU A 340 -10.45 28.24 -4.64
CA LEU A 340 -11.07 27.28 -3.74
C LEU A 340 -12.55 27.58 -3.59
N GLU A 341 -13.41 26.56 -3.64
CA GLU A 341 -14.82 26.67 -3.32
C GLU A 341 -15.16 25.82 -2.10
N LEU A 342 -15.80 26.43 -1.10
CA LEU A 342 -16.24 25.75 0.12
C LEU A 342 -17.76 25.52 0.06
N TYR A 343 -18.18 24.27 0.24
CA TYR A 343 -19.58 23.89 0.29
C TYR A 343 -20.07 23.68 1.74
N TYR A 344 -21.25 24.20 2.06
CA TYR A 344 -21.89 24.08 3.37
C TYR A 344 -23.38 23.71 3.19
N ASN A 345 -23.87 22.56 3.68
CA ASN A 345 -25.31 22.19 3.58
C ASN A 345 -26.25 23.25 4.18
N SER A 346 -25.78 24.01 5.18
CA SER A 346 -26.59 25.04 5.83
C SER A 346 -26.72 26.33 5.01
N ARG A 347 -25.97 26.46 3.91
CA ARG A 347 -25.94 27.66 3.05
C ARG A 347 -26.45 27.29 1.66
N CYS A 348 -27.18 28.20 1.01
CA CYS A 348 -27.71 27.97 -0.33
C CYS A 348 -26.69 28.26 -1.45
N THR A 349 -25.45 28.65 -1.12
CA THR A 349 -24.40 29.02 -2.08
C THR A 349 -23.02 28.66 -1.53
N ASN A 350 -22.11 28.27 -2.42
CA ASN A 350 -20.70 28.05 -2.12
C ASN A 350 -20.01 29.37 -1.71
N GLU A 351 -19.00 29.27 -0.86
CA GLU A 351 -18.08 30.37 -0.57
C GLU A 351 -16.85 30.24 -1.47
N THR A 352 -16.63 31.20 -2.36
CA THR A 352 -15.50 31.23 -3.29
C THR A 352 -14.34 32.02 -2.69
N ILE A 353 -13.16 31.41 -2.62
CA ILE A 353 -11.93 32.00 -2.08
C ILE A 353 -10.90 32.06 -3.20
N SER A 354 -10.64 33.27 -3.69
CA SER A 354 -9.68 33.53 -4.78
C SER A 354 -8.41 34.23 -4.30
N LYS A 355 -8.24 34.44 -3.00
CA LYS A 355 -7.07 35.07 -2.39
C LYS A 355 -6.75 34.39 -1.07
N TYR A 356 -5.56 33.81 -0.97
CA TYR A 356 -5.11 33.10 0.21
C TYR A 356 -3.59 32.99 0.19
N ASN A 357 -2.97 32.83 1.34
CA ASN A 357 -1.54 32.58 1.40
C ASN A 357 -1.28 31.09 1.16
N CYS A 358 -0.36 30.79 0.25
CA CYS A 358 0.13 29.42 0.06
C CYS A 358 1.65 29.34 0.08
N GLY A 359 2.18 28.21 0.54
CA GLY A 359 3.58 27.83 0.40
C GLY A 359 3.71 26.53 -0.40
N THR A 360 4.93 26.21 -0.82
CA THR A 360 5.25 24.95 -1.51
C THR A 360 6.03 24.00 -0.61
N PHE A 361 6.06 22.73 -1.00
CA PHE A 361 6.90 21.71 -0.37
C PHE A 361 8.38 22.09 -0.40
N GLU A 362 8.88 22.55 -1.54
CA GLU A 362 10.29 22.87 -1.75
C GLU A 362 10.69 24.20 -1.08
N ASN A 363 9.78 25.16 -1.00
CA ASN A 363 10.05 26.51 -0.49
C ASN A 363 9.01 26.97 0.56
N PRO A 364 9.00 26.37 1.78
CA PRO A 364 8.05 26.73 2.85
C PRO A 364 8.07 28.21 3.24
N ASN A 365 9.22 28.87 3.11
CA ASN A 365 9.38 30.26 3.56
C ASN A 365 8.89 31.30 2.53
N ILE A 366 8.58 30.87 1.31
CA ILE A 366 8.06 31.73 0.25
C ILE A 366 6.55 31.57 0.23
N VAL A 367 5.86 32.67 0.55
CA VAL A 367 4.40 32.71 0.60
C VAL A 367 3.88 33.43 -0.64
N ASN A 368 3.16 32.69 -1.50
CA ASN A 368 2.42 33.22 -2.63
C ASN A 368 1.00 33.61 -2.18
N GLN A 369 0.36 34.55 -2.91
CA GLN A 369 -1.03 34.96 -2.65
C GLN A 369 -2.07 34.11 -3.38
N GLN A 370 -1.61 33.11 -4.14
CA GLN A 370 -2.42 32.15 -4.88
C GLN A 370 -1.55 31.00 -5.40
N ILE A 371 -2.14 29.82 -5.58
CA ILE A 371 -1.48 28.69 -6.27
C ILE A 371 -1.58 28.94 -7.78
N ASN A 372 -0.47 28.75 -8.49
CA ASN A 372 -0.44 28.68 -9.95
C ASN A 372 -0.02 27.27 -10.38
N THR A 373 -0.86 26.60 -11.17
CA THR A 373 -0.62 25.20 -11.55
C THR A 373 0.52 24.99 -12.53
N ALA A 374 1.13 26.06 -13.08
CA ALA A 374 2.34 25.96 -13.89
C ALA A 374 3.63 25.90 -13.05
N GLU A 375 3.56 26.14 -11.73
CA GLU A 375 4.70 25.96 -10.84
C GLU A 375 4.88 24.47 -10.51
N ASP A 376 6.10 23.97 -10.76
CA ASP A 376 6.50 22.59 -10.46
C ASP A 376 6.81 22.45 -8.96
N THR A 377 5.97 21.67 -8.27
CA THR A 377 6.10 21.41 -6.83
C THR A 377 5.46 20.08 -6.47
N ASN A 378 6.01 19.40 -5.46
CA ASN A 378 5.43 18.17 -4.94
C ASN A 378 4.16 18.38 -4.11
N ALA A 379 3.96 19.53 -3.48
CA ALA A 379 2.75 19.81 -2.69
C ALA A 379 2.55 21.30 -2.42
N TRP A 380 1.30 21.69 -2.29
CA TRP A 380 0.89 23.03 -1.85
C TRP A 380 0.33 23.01 -0.44
N PHE A 381 0.60 24.08 0.31
CA PHE A 381 0.05 24.30 1.64
C PHE A 381 -0.68 25.64 1.66
N VAL A 382 -1.96 25.63 1.98
CA VAL A 382 -2.84 26.81 2.05
C VAL A 382 -3.33 26.97 3.48
N SER A 383 -3.31 28.19 4.03
CA SER A 383 -3.99 28.49 5.28
C SER A 383 -5.12 29.50 5.09
N LEU A 384 -6.31 29.11 5.58
CA LEU A 384 -7.52 29.93 5.58
C LEU A 384 -7.90 30.40 7.00
N ARG A 385 -7.04 30.18 8.01
CA ARG A 385 -7.28 30.59 9.41
C ARG A 385 -7.16 32.10 9.65
N GLY A 386 -6.57 32.83 8.70
CA GLY A 386 -6.40 34.28 8.77
C GLY A 386 -5.21 34.73 9.64
N ASP A 387 -4.47 33.80 10.25
CA ASP A 387 -3.13 34.02 10.78
C ASP A 387 -2.06 33.64 9.74
N SER A 388 -0.88 34.26 9.83
CA SER A 388 0.16 34.12 8.81
C SER A 388 0.94 32.80 8.87
N SER A 389 0.62 31.90 9.80
CA SER A 389 1.28 30.61 9.93
C SER A 389 0.64 29.59 8.99
N ILE A 390 1.32 29.29 7.89
CA ILE A 390 0.90 28.27 6.93
C ILE A 390 1.18 26.82 7.40
N ILE A 391 1.59 26.62 8.66
CA ILE A 391 1.98 25.29 9.19
C ILE A 391 0.76 24.65 9.85
N PRO A 392 0.18 23.58 9.27
CA PRO A 392 -0.77 22.74 10.01
C PRO A 392 0.01 22.09 11.16
N ALA A 393 -0.28 22.48 12.40
CA ALA A 393 0.27 21.79 13.56
C ALA A 393 -0.35 20.39 13.61
N LEU A 394 0.40 19.37 13.18
CA LEU A 394 -0.08 18.00 13.32
C LEU A 394 0.34 17.50 14.68
N GLU A 395 -0.65 17.24 15.53
CA GLU A 395 -0.45 16.69 16.85
C GLU A 395 0.19 15.28 16.73
N LYS A 396 1.54 15.19 16.69
CA LYS A 396 2.28 13.94 16.51
C LYS A 396 2.46 13.24 17.85
N VAL A 397 1.98 12.00 17.94
CA VAL A 397 2.36 11.05 19.00
C VAL A 397 3.43 10.14 18.39
N THR A 398 4.56 9.98 19.07
CA THR A 398 5.65 9.07 18.73
C THR A 398 5.68 7.95 19.75
N LEU A 399 6.12 6.77 19.34
CA LEU A 399 6.26 5.62 20.22
C LEU A 399 7.48 4.82 19.75
N SER A 400 8.40 4.50 20.65
CA SER A 400 9.56 3.64 20.37
C SER A 400 9.97 2.90 21.63
N ASN A 401 10.77 1.84 21.47
CA ASN A 401 11.38 1.16 22.60
C ASN A 401 12.86 0.85 22.33
N TYR A 402 13.72 1.08 23.32
CA TYR A 402 15.15 0.74 23.25
C TYR A 402 15.69 0.20 24.58
N PRO A 403 16.46 -0.91 24.58
CA PRO A 403 16.82 -1.72 23.41
C PRO A 403 15.64 -2.57 22.87
N ASN A 404 15.74 -3.02 21.62
CA ASN A 404 14.88 -4.04 21.00
C ASN A 404 15.76 -4.86 20.02
N PRO A 405 16.01 -6.17 20.23
CA PRO A 405 15.53 -7.01 21.33
C PRO A 405 16.06 -6.59 22.71
N PHE A 406 15.37 -6.95 23.79
CA PHE A 406 15.71 -6.54 25.16
C PHE A 406 15.80 -7.70 26.15
N ASN A 407 16.56 -7.54 27.24
CA ASN A 407 16.68 -8.53 28.32
C ASN A 407 17.02 -7.89 29.68
N PRO A 408 16.17 -8.03 30.72
CA PRO A 408 14.71 -8.16 30.66
C PRO A 408 14.03 -6.79 30.59
N THR A 409 14.80 -5.72 30.38
CA THR A 409 14.33 -4.34 30.51
C THR A 409 14.46 -3.57 29.19
N THR A 410 13.41 -2.83 28.82
CA THR A 410 13.42 -1.86 27.71
C THR A 410 12.81 -0.53 28.18
N THR A 411 13.26 0.57 27.59
CA THR A 411 12.66 1.89 27.81
C THR A 411 11.75 2.20 26.65
N ILE A 412 10.48 2.45 26.93
CA ILE A 412 9.48 2.89 25.95
C ILE A 412 9.40 4.42 26.01
N SER A 413 9.72 5.08 24.90
CA SER A 413 9.75 6.53 24.76
C SER A 413 8.58 6.99 23.88
N TYR A 414 7.89 8.05 24.30
CA TYR A 414 6.77 8.63 23.56
C TYR A 414 6.63 10.13 23.80
N ASN A 415 5.91 10.84 22.93
CA ASN A 415 5.57 12.25 23.13
C ASN A 415 4.05 12.49 23.09
N ILE A 416 3.62 13.49 23.83
CA ILE A 416 2.24 13.96 23.91
C ILE A 416 2.21 15.38 23.32
N PRO A 417 1.56 15.58 22.15
CA PRO A 417 1.55 16.86 21.45
C PRO A 417 0.64 17.91 22.11
N LYS A 418 -0.33 17.46 22.89
CA LYS A 418 -1.28 18.31 23.62
C LYS A 418 -1.79 17.57 24.85
N GLU A 419 -2.12 18.31 25.90
CA GLU A 419 -2.69 17.72 27.11
C GLU A 419 -3.89 16.83 26.78
N GLY A 420 -3.84 15.57 27.24
CA GLY A 420 -4.85 14.58 26.91
C GLY A 420 -4.78 13.32 27.76
N VAL A 421 -5.78 12.46 27.64
CA VAL A 421 -5.79 11.13 28.26
C VAL A 421 -4.86 10.21 27.48
N VAL A 422 -3.96 9.54 28.20
CA VAL A 422 -2.94 8.63 27.67
C VAL A 422 -3.10 7.27 28.32
N THR A 423 -3.14 6.21 27.50
CA THR A 423 -2.98 4.82 27.95
C THR A 423 -1.77 4.20 27.24
N LEU A 424 -0.91 3.49 27.98
CA LEU A 424 0.19 2.70 27.43
C LEU A 424 0.10 1.29 28.00
N GLU A 425 -0.09 0.31 27.12
CA GLU A 425 -0.41 -1.08 27.47
C GLU A 425 0.50 -2.05 26.73
N ILE A 426 0.73 -3.23 27.31
CA ILE A 426 1.53 -4.31 26.75
C ILE A 426 0.66 -5.55 26.60
N TYR A 427 0.74 -6.19 25.45
CA TYR A 427 -0.01 -7.39 25.07
C TYR A 427 0.92 -8.53 24.69
N ASN A 428 0.46 -9.77 24.88
CA ASN A 428 1.14 -10.96 24.35
C ASN A 428 0.65 -11.30 22.92
N ILE A 429 1.25 -12.32 22.29
CA ILE A 429 0.86 -12.77 20.93
C ILE A 429 -0.59 -13.24 20.76
N LYS A 430 -1.31 -13.46 21.86
CA LYS A 430 -2.74 -13.83 21.84
C LYS A 430 -3.65 -12.61 22.01
N GLY A 431 -3.11 -11.40 21.97
CA GLY A 431 -3.83 -10.16 22.24
C GLY A 431 -4.25 -10.00 23.70
N GLN A 432 -3.68 -10.77 24.63
CA GLN A 432 -4.03 -10.66 26.05
C GLN A 432 -3.19 -9.57 26.70
N LEU A 433 -3.84 -8.69 27.47
CA LEU A 433 -3.17 -7.66 28.25
C LEU A 433 -2.23 -8.30 29.28
N VAL A 434 -0.96 -7.89 29.23
CA VAL A 434 0.14 -8.31 30.10
C VAL A 434 0.40 -7.28 31.18
N LYS A 435 0.44 -6.00 30.79
CA LYS A 435 0.80 -4.89 31.67
C LYS A 435 0.12 -3.60 31.21
N GLN A 436 -0.45 -2.83 32.14
CA GLN A 436 -0.71 -1.41 31.90
C GLN A 436 0.41 -0.57 32.51
N LEU A 437 1.12 0.18 31.68
CA LEU A 437 2.26 1.02 32.08
C LEU A 437 1.85 2.45 32.42
N VAL A 438 0.89 3.00 31.67
CA VAL A 438 0.37 4.36 31.83
C VAL A 438 -1.14 4.33 31.66
N SER A 439 -1.85 5.07 32.51
CA SER A 439 -3.28 5.35 32.35
C SER A 439 -3.62 6.64 33.10
N GLY A 440 -3.82 7.74 32.38
CA GLY A 440 -4.22 9.01 32.97
C GLY A 440 -4.00 10.20 32.04
N THR A 441 -4.31 11.40 32.53
CA THR A 441 -4.06 12.66 31.81
C THR A 441 -2.59 13.05 31.93
N GLN A 442 -1.96 13.37 30.80
CA GLN A 442 -0.58 13.88 30.74
C GLN A 442 -0.54 15.22 30.00
N PRO A 443 0.26 16.20 30.47
CA PRO A 443 0.50 17.44 29.73
C PRO A 443 1.32 17.19 28.46
N GLU A 444 1.38 18.20 27.60
CA GLU A 444 2.31 18.22 26.46
C GLU A 444 3.75 17.95 26.92
N GLY A 445 4.47 17.06 26.22
CA GLY A 445 5.87 16.75 26.54
C GLY A 445 6.35 15.39 26.07
N TYR A 446 7.60 15.06 26.42
CA TYR A 446 8.25 13.77 26.16
C TYR A 446 8.31 12.93 27.43
N TYR A 447 8.10 11.63 27.28
CA TYR A 447 7.99 10.69 28.38
C TYR A 447 8.76 9.40 28.09
N ASP A 448 9.39 8.87 29.14
CA ASP A 448 10.04 7.56 29.13
C ASP A 448 9.43 6.67 30.21
N VAL A 449 9.07 5.44 29.85
CA VAL A 449 8.55 4.44 30.78
C VAL A 449 9.31 3.13 30.61
N VAL A 450 9.81 2.60 31.73
CA VAL A 450 10.58 1.37 31.74
C VAL A 450 9.67 0.16 31.94
N TRP A 451 9.75 -0.80 31.01
CA TRP A 451 9.19 -2.14 31.24
C TRP A 451 10.29 -3.14 31.56
N ASN A 452 10.08 -3.94 32.61
CA ASN A 452 11.05 -4.90 33.15
C ASN A 452 10.69 -6.37 32.88
N GLY A 453 9.85 -6.64 31.89
CA GLY A 453 9.44 -7.99 31.51
C GLY A 453 8.56 -8.67 32.56
N LYS A 454 7.75 -7.92 33.31
CA LYS A 454 6.79 -8.45 34.29
C LYS A 454 5.35 -8.12 33.90
N ASP A 455 4.43 -9.00 34.26
CA ASP A 455 2.99 -8.75 34.16
C ASP A 455 2.47 -7.87 35.31
N ASP A 456 1.16 -7.59 35.31
CA ASP A 456 0.50 -6.80 36.37
C ASP A 456 0.50 -7.49 37.75
N SER A 457 0.67 -8.81 37.79
CA SER A 457 0.86 -9.55 39.05
C SER A 457 2.30 -9.49 39.59
N GLY A 458 3.21 -8.87 38.83
CA GLY A 458 4.63 -8.77 39.16
C GLY A 458 5.43 -10.02 38.81
N LYS A 459 4.85 -10.97 38.08
CA LYS A 459 5.51 -12.21 37.64
C LYS A 459 6.26 -11.97 36.34
N GLN A 460 7.44 -12.58 36.21
CA GLN A 460 8.22 -12.50 34.97
C GLN A 460 7.46 -13.20 33.82
N VAL A 461 7.40 -12.53 32.68
CA VAL A 461 6.84 -13.11 31.45
C VAL A 461 7.89 -13.94 30.70
N SER A 462 7.46 -14.80 29.78
CA SER A 462 8.37 -15.65 28.99
C SER A 462 9.12 -14.84 27.92
N SER A 463 10.25 -15.33 27.42
CA SER A 463 10.83 -14.81 26.19
C SER A 463 9.84 -14.99 25.03
N GLY A 464 9.89 -14.09 24.06
CA GLY A 464 8.99 -14.09 22.92
C GLY A 464 8.63 -12.69 22.47
N ILE A 465 7.71 -12.64 21.51
CA ILE A 465 7.18 -11.40 20.95
C ILE A 465 6.12 -10.86 21.90
N TYR A 466 6.23 -9.56 22.18
CA TYR A 466 5.23 -8.78 22.87
C TYR A 466 4.88 -7.57 22.02
N TYR A 467 3.73 -6.99 22.31
CA TYR A 467 3.24 -5.81 21.65
C TYR A 467 2.97 -4.73 22.68
N TYR A 468 3.10 -3.47 22.30
CA TYR A 468 2.79 -2.35 23.16
C TYR A 468 2.01 -1.29 22.37
N GLN A 469 0.99 -0.74 23.02
CA GLN A 469 0.02 0.17 22.43
C GLN A 469 -0.03 1.44 23.26
N ILE A 470 0.11 2.60 22.62
CA ILE A 470 -0.24 3.89 23.22
C ILE A 470 -1.53 4.42 22.60
N THR A 471 -2.44 4.94 23.41
CA THR A 471 -3.56 5.76 22.93
C THR A 471 -3.45 7.15 23.56
N ALA A 472 -3.32 8.19 22.75
CA ALA A 472 -3.17 9.59 23.17
C ALA A 472 -3.76 10.54 22.13
N CYS A 473 -4.45 11.60 22.57
CA CYS A 473 -5.05 12.62 21.68
C CYS A 473 -5.96 12.02 20.59
N GLY A 474 -6.72 10.96 20.92
CA GLY A 474 -7.56 10.24 19.96
C GLY A 474 -6.80 9.35 18.97
N LYS A 475 -5.47 9.34 19.01
CA LYS A 475 -4.60 8.50 18.17
C LYS A 475 -4.21 7.24 18.93
N SER A 476 -4.11 6.11 18.24
CA SER A 476 -3.57 4.87 18.78
C SER A 476 -2.38 4.41 17.94
N ILE A 477 -1.27 4.06 18.58
CA ILE A 477 -0.05 3.56 17.93
C ILE A 477 0.33 2.25 18.60
N ASN A 478 0.60 1.23 17.79
CA ASN A 478 0.97 -0.11 18.26
C ASN A 478 2.33 -0.51 17.70
N LYS A 479 3.18 -1.14 18.51
CA LYS A 479 4.49 -1.63 18.08
C LYS A 479 4.81 -3.00 18.69
N LYS A 480 5.67 -3.78 18.02
CA LYS A 480 6.18 -5.05 18.58
C LYS A 480 7.55 -4.88 19.24
N MET A 481 7.85 -5.76 20.18
CA MET A 481 9.15 -5.87 20.83
C MET A 481 9.51 -7.33 21.11
N LEU A 482 10.79 -7.66 20.99
CA LEU A 482 11.30 -9.00 21.22
C LEU A 482 12.02 -9.09 22.57
N MET A 483 11.48 -9.91 23.48
CA MET A 483 12.11 -10.20 24.77
C MET A 483 13.00 -11.43 24.68
N LEU A 484 14.27 -11.29 25.06
CA LEU A 484 15.23 -12.37 25.21
C LEU A 484 15.44 -12.70 26.69
N LYS A 485 15.75 -13.97 26.98
CA LYS A 485 16.15 -14.40 28.33
C LYS A 485 17.66 -14.42 28.49
#